data_AF-A0A165GU95-F1
#
_entry.id   AF-A0A165GU95-F1
#
_cell.length_a   1.000
_cell.length_b   1.000
_cell.length_c   1.000
_cell.angle_alpha   90.00
_cell.angle_beta   90.00
_cell.angle_gamma   90.00
#
_symmetry.space_group_name_H-M   'P 1'
#
loop_
_entity.id
_entity.type
_entity.pdbx_description
1 polymer ?
#
loop_
_entity_poly.entity_id
_entity_poly.type
_entity_poly.pdbx_seq_one_letter_code
_entity_poly.pdbx_strand_id
1 'polypeptide(L)'
;MLSLGLYLGFLAWLNHHTHHAKPWIISGLAIYACDLVARMMRMRYKTAYLEPVGDQMTLVHIPHAAGRWRAGQHVRLRLVLGTRILQAHPLTIINSAPTGDKTRSQGMWLAARVAGDWTGELNGLGKTHLRVIFDGPYGSAQIQRKERTLCLAGGSGATFTLGVLDESITAVENGDQRVRVIEWVWFIRSYGTHSAM
;
A
#
# COMPACT_ATOMS: atom_id res chain seq x y z
N MET A 1 -21.38 15.19 -6.10
CA MET A 1 -21.73 16.16 -5.05
C MET A 1 -23.23 16.15 -4.71
N LEU A 2 -24.14 15.96 -5.69
CA LEU A 2 -25.59 15.84 -5.43
C LEU A 2 -25.96 14.73 -4.43
N SER A 3 -25.25 13.60 -4.47
CA SER A 3 -25.51 12.45 -3.60
C SER A 3 -25.24 12.72 -2.11
N LEU A 4 -24.18 13.47 -1.78
CA LEU A 4 -23.81 13.73 -0.38
C LEU A 4 -24.85 14.60 0.33
N GLY A 5 -25.35 15.63 -0.36
CA GLY A 5 -26.40 16.49 0.18
C GLY A 5 -27.69 15.73 0.47
N LEU A 6 -28.05 14.76 -0.39
CA LEU A 6 -29.20 13.88 -0.18
C LEU A 6 -29.05 13.02 1.08
N TYR A 7 -27.88 12.40 1.31
CA TYR A 7 -27.65 11.60 2.52
C TYR A 7 -27.68 12.44 3.79
N LEU A 8 -27.05 13.62 3.79
CA LEU A 8 -27.06 14.52 4.95
C LEU A 8 -28.48 15.04 5.24
N GLY A 9 -29.22 15.42 4.19
CA GLY A 9 -30.61 15.84 4.30
C GLY A 9 -31.51 14.72 4.81
N PHE A 10 -31.32 13.49 4.34
CA PHE A 10 -32.04 12.31 4.82
C PHE A 10 -31.80 12.04 6.31
N LEU A 11 -30.55 12.08 6.76
CA LEU A 11 -30.20 11.89 8.18
C LEU A 11 -30.75 13.02 9.07
N ALA A 12 -30.75 14.26 8.59
CA ALA A 12 -31.34 15.39 9.29
C ALA A 12 -32.87 15.26 9.41
N TRP A 13 -33.54 14.89 8.31
CA TRP A 13 -34.97 14.66 8.27
C TRP A 13 -35.41 13.51 9.19
N LEU A 14 -34.66 12.40 9.18
CA LEU A 14 -34.91 11.23 10.02
C LEU A 14 -34.75 11.56 11.51
N ASN A 15 -33.72 12.33 11.88
CA ASN A 15 -33.53 12.82 13.25
C ASN A 15 -34.62 13.79 13.71
N HIS A 16 -35.22 14.55 12.80
CA HIS A 16 -36.32 15.47 13.10
C HIS A 16 -37.62 14.70 13.38
N HIS A 17 -37.96 13.71 12.56
CA HIS A 17 -39.23 12.99 12.64
C HIS A 17 -39.23 11.84 13.66
N THR A 18 -38.08 11.18 13.86
CA THR A 18 -37.98 10.01 14.73
C THR A 18 -37.02 10.27 15.87
N HIS A 19 -37.55 10.68 17.03
CA HIS A 19 -36.73 10.97 18.20
C HIS A 19 -35.88 9.76 18.65
N HIS A 20 -36.42 8.54 18.48
CA HIS A 20 -35.73 7.29 18.83
C HIS A 20 -34.55 6.96 17.91
N ALA A 21 -34.43 7.58 16.73
CA ALA A 21 -33.33 7.35 15.79
C ALA A 21 -32.04 8.09 16.19
N LYS A 22 -32.15 9.18 16.96
CA LYS A 22 -31.03 10.02 17.41
C LYS A 22 -29.89 9.23 18.06
N PRO A 23 -30.11 8.35 19.06
CA PRO A 23 -29.01 7.60 19.68
C PRO A 23 -28.27 6.73 18.65
N TRP A 24 -28.96 6.06 17.75
CA TRP A 24 -28.35 5.20 16.73
C TRP A 24 -27.49 5.98 15.73
N ILE A 25 -28.01 7.11 15.24
CA ILE A 25 -27.30 7.95 14.26
C ILE A 25 -26.10 8.63 14.91
N ILE A 26 -26.26 9.21 16.10
CA ILE A 26 -25.17 9.90 16.81
C ILE A 26 -24.07 8.92 17.21
N SER A 27 -24.41 7.73 17.74
CA SER A 27 -23.41 6.72 18.07
C SER A 27 -22.66 6.22 16.82
N GLY A 28 -23.35 5.96 15.72
CA GLY A 28 -22.71 5.58 14.46
C GLY A 28 -21.79 6.66 13.93
N LEU A 29 -22.23 7.93 13.95
CA LEU A 29 -21.42 9.07 13.55
C LEU A 29 -20.22 9.26 14.46
N ALA A 30 -20.37 9.07 15.78
CA ALA A 30 -19.29 9.19 16.74
C ALA A 30 -18.22 8.10 16.53
N ILE A 31 -18.63 6.84 16.30
CA ILE A 31 -17.70 5.75 15.97
C ILE A 31 -16.96 6.04 14.67
N TYR A 32 -17.67 6.49 13.63
CA TYR A 32 -17.07 6.83 12.35
C TYR A 32 -16.10 8.04 12.46
N ALA A 33 -16.49 9.08 13.18
CA ALA A 33 -15.64 10.23 13.44
C ALA A 33 -14.37 9.83 14.22
N CYS A 34 -14.51 8.95 15.22
CA CYS A 34 -13.38 8.39 15.95
C CYS A 34 -12.43 7.61 15.02
N ASP A 35 -12.95 6.75 14.14
CA ASP A 35 -12.13 6.05 13.13
C ASP A 35 -11.42 7.05 12.19
N LEU A 36 -12.11 8.10 11.74
CA LEU A 36 -11.52 9.13 10.88
C LEU A 36 -10.38 9.87 11.59
N VAL A 37 -10.58 10.27 12.86
CA VAL A 37 -9.56 10.92 13.69
C VAL A 37 -8.38 9.98 13.92
N ALA A 38 -8.62 8.72 14.25
CA ALA A 38 -7.58 7.71 14.39
C ALA A 38 -6.76 7.53 13.11
N ARG A 39 -7.41 7.55 11.94
CA ARG A 39 -6.73 7.51 10.63
C ARG A 39 -5.94 8.77 10.36
N MET A 40 -6.49 9.95 10.65
CA MET A 40 -5.82 11.24 10.47
C MET A 40 -4.53 11.33 11.29
N MET A 41 -4.55 10.88 12.54
CA MET A 41 -3.36 10.87 13.41
C MET A 41 -2.24 9.94 12.91
N ARG A 42 -2.57 8.92 12.10
CA ARG A 42 -1.60 7.93 11.58
C ARG A 42 -1.02 8.30 10.22
N MET A 43 -1.55 9.32 9.55
CA MET A 43 -1.08 9.72 8.22
C MET A 43 0.32 10.32 8.29
N ARG A 44 1.18 9.90 7.36
CA ARG A 44 2.53 10.43 7.20
C ARG A 44 2.68 11.10 5.85
N TYR A 45 3.24 12.30 5.87
CA TYR A 45 3.56 13.07 4.68
C TYR A 45 5.02 12.87 4.29
N LYS A 46 5.28 12.38 3.09
CA LYS A 46 6.65 12.14 2.59
C LYS A 46 6.76 12.40 1.10
N THR A 47 7.98 12.64 0.64
CA THR A 47 8.30 12.65 -0.79
C THR A 47 8.54 11.23 -1.27
N ALA A 48 7.95 10.88 -2.41
CA ALA A 48 8.13 9.62 -3.10
C ALA A 48 8.73 9.84 -4.50
N TYR A 49 9.57 8.91 -4.92
CA TYR A 49 10.08 8.78 -6.28
C TYR A 49 9.21 7.77 -7.02
N LEU A 50 8.68 8.15 -8.18
CA LEU A 50 8.01 7.23 -9.08
C LEU A 50 8.97 6.77 -10.16
N GLU A 51 8.93 5.47 -10.42
CA GLU A 51 9.60 4.86 -11.55
C GLU A 51 8.63 3.91 -12.26
N PRO A 52 8.04 4.31 -13.41
CA PRO A 52 7.28 3.40 -14.24
C PRO A 52 8.21 2.35 -14.86
N VAL A 53 7.83 1.09 -14.71
CA VAL A 53 8.45 -0.08 -15.32
C VAL A 53 7.55 -0.50 -16.47
N GLY A 54 7.75 0.18 -17.61
CA GLY A 54 6.85 0.10 -18.77
C GLY A 54 5.41 0.51 -18.42
N ASP A 55 4.47 0.03 -19.22
CA ASP A 55 3.05 0.43 -19.14
C ASP A 55 2.24 -0.40 -18.12
N GLN A 56 2.85 -1.40 -17.51
CA GLN A 56 2.14 -2.39 -16.69
C GLN A 56 2.34 -2.17 -15.18
N MET A 57 3.38 -1.45 -14.77
CA MET A 57 3.75 -1.36 -13.36
C MET A 57 4.48 -0.06 -13.04
N THR A 58 4.25 0.47 -11.85
CA THR A 58 4.97 1.64 -11.33
C THR A 58 5.55 1.31 -9.96
N LEU A 59 6.86 1.50 -9.83
CA LEU A 59 7.57 1.42 -8.57
C LEU A 59 7.48 2.78 -7.87
N VAL A 60 7.19 2.74 -6.57
CA VAL A 60 7.13 3.93 -5.72
C VAL A 60 8.15 3.76 -4.60
N HIS A 61 9.16 4.60 -4.59
CA HIS A 61 10.23 4.58 -3.60
C HIS A 61 10.09 5.76 -2.64
N ILE A 62 10.00 5.47 -1.35
CA ILE A 62 9.90 6.48 -0.29
C ILE A 62 11.16 6.38 0.57
N PRO A 63 12.20 7.20 0.32
CA PRO A 63 13.54 7.05 0.90
C PRO A 63 13.54 7.29 2.42
N HIS A 64 12.69 8.19 2.89
CA HIS A 64 12.65 8.67 4.27
C HIS A 64 11.47 8.07 5.05
N ALA A 65 11.03 6.88 4.64
CA ALA A 65 10.11 6.07 5.42
C ALA A 65 10.85 5.48 6.62
N ALA A 66 10.74 6.15 7.77
CA ALA A 66 11.22 5.63 9.04
C ALA A 66 10.11 4.77 9.68
N GLY A 67 10.41 3.52 9.98
CA GLY A 67 9.47 2.62 10.62
C GLY A 67 9.92 1.16 10.60
N ARG A 68 9.27 0.35 11.43
CA ARG A 68 9.42 -1.11 11.41
C ARG A 68 8.20 -1.69 10.71
N TRP A 69 8.33 -1.97 9.42
CA TRP A 69 7.38 -2.81 8.69
C TRP A 69 7.95 -4.21 8.52
N ARG A 70 7.08 -5.17 8.23
CA ARG A 70 7.44 -6.53 7.86
C ARG A 70 7.02 -6.80 6.42
N ALA A 71 7.63 -7.81 5.83
CA ALA A 71 7.23 -8.33 4.54
C ALA A 71 5.74 -8.62 4.46
N GLY A 72 5.16 -8.36 3.29
CA GLY A 72 3.76 -8.69 3.01
C GLY A 72 2.76 -7.74 3.67
N GLN A 73 3.23 -6.71 4.40
CA GLN A 73 2.38 -5.61 4.82
C GLN A 73 2.09 -4.68 3.64
N HIS A 74 0.97 -3.96 3.73
CA HIS A 74 0.59 -2.96 2.75
C HIS A 74 0.34 -1.61 3.42
N VAL A 75 0.47 -0.54 2.65
CA VAL A 75 0.13 0.83 3.07
C VAL A 75 -0.97 1.36 2.17
N ARG A 76 -1.78 2.27 2.69
CA ARG A 76 -2.71 3.02 1.84
C ARG A 76 -2.00 4.29 1.38
N LEU A 77 -1.76 4.39 0.08
CA LEU A 77 -1.11 5.53 -0.54
C LEU A 77 -2.15 6.50 -1.08
N ARG A 78 -1.91 7.80 -0.88
CA ARG A 78 -2.71 8.90 -1.40
C ARG A 78 -1.79 9.87 -2.14
N LEU A 79 -2.17 10.23 -3.36
CA LEU A 79 -1.45 11.21 -4.17
C LEU A 79 -1.92 12.61 -3.80
N VAL A 80 -0.97 13.55 -3.75
CA VAL A 80 -1.24 14.99 -3.52
C VAL A 80 -1.27 15.76 -4.85
N LEU A 81 -1.08 15.07 -5.98
CA LEU A 81 -1.11 15.61 -7.33
C LEU A 81 -2.01 14.73 -8.22
N GLY A 82 -2.61 15.32 -9.26
CA GLY A 82 -3.44 14.64 -10.24
C GLY A 82 -4.93 14.99 -10.15
N THR A 83 -5.74 14.28 -10.93
CA THR A 83 -7.21 14.41 -10.95
C THR A 83 -7.88 13.66 -9.80
N ARG A 84 -7.17 12.69 -9.20
CA ARG A 84 -7.67 11.81 -8.13
C ARG A 84 -6.92 12.03 -6.82
N ILE A 85 -6.84 13.28 -6.40
CA ILE A 85 -6.15 13.70 -5.19
C ILE A 85 -6.79 13.04 -3.95
N LEU A 86 -5.96 12.66 -2.99
CA LEU A 86 -6.35 12.13 -1.67
C LEU A 86 -7.13 10.80 -1.68
N GLN A 87 -7.32 10.16 -2.83
CA GLN A 87 -7.86 8.80 -2.90
C GLN A 87 -6.85 7.81 -2.33
N ALA A 88 -7.31 6.96 -1.40
CA ALA A 88 -6.45 5.96 -0.75
C ALA A 88 -6.49 4.63 -1.51
N HIS A 89 -5.31 4.20 -1.98
CA HIS A 89 -5.14 2.93 -2.65
C HIS A 89 -4.18 2.02 -1.87
N PRO A 90 -4.57 0.78 -1.55
CA PRO A 90 -3.69 -0.15 -0.85
C PRO A 90 -2.58 -0.63 -1.79
N LEU A 91 -1.32 -0.49 -1.36
CA LEU A 91 -0.13 -0.97 -2.06
C LEU A 91 0.75 -1.78 -1.12
N THR A 92 1.18 -2.95 -1.57
CA THR A 92 2.05 -3.86 -0.80
C THR A 92 3.47 -3.34 -0.76
N ILE A 93 4.11 -3.45 0.41
CA ILE A 93 5.53 -3.16 0.59
C ILE A 93 6.33 -4.36 0.09
N ILE A 94 7.26 -4.11 -0.83
CA ILE A 94 8.03 -5.18 -1.50
C ILE A 94 9.41 -5.42 -0.88
N ASN A 95 9.79 -4.63 0.13
CA ASN A 95 11.07 -4.76 0.81
C ASN A 95 10.91 -4.88 2.32
N SER A 96 11.93 -5.44 2.95
CA SER A 96 12.12 -5.48 4.39
C SER A 96 12.48 -4.11 4.96
N ALA A 97 12.24 -3.92 6.26
CA ALA A 97 12.59 -2.67 6.92
C ALA A 97 14.12 -2.48 6.99
N PRO A 98 14.61 -1.23 6.88
CA PRO A 98 16.04 -0.94 6.95
C PRO A 98 16.65 -1.45 8.25
N THR A 99 17.65 -2.33 8.15
CA THR A 99 18.32 -2.96 9.32
C THR A 99 19.65 -2.27 9.67
N GLY A 100 19.79 -0.98 9.35
CA GLY A 100 21.01 -0.20 9.63
C GLY A 100 22.11 -0.32 8.58
N ASP A 101 22.01 -1.30 7.67
CA ASP A 101 22.85 -1.36 6.47
C ASP A 101 22.44 -0.26 5.48
N LYS A 102 23.40 0.59 5.12
CA LYS A 102 23.19 1.76 4.24
C LYS A 102 23.05 1.38 2.76
N THR A 103 23.39 0.15 2.40
CA THR A 103 23.56 -0.29 1.00
C THR A 103 22.29 -0.86 0.38
N ARG A 104 21.42 -1.52 1.15
CA ARG A 104 20.36 -2.39 0.60
C ARG A 104 18.93 -1.85 0.67
N SER A 105 18.63 -0.94 1.60
CA SER A 105 17.23 -0.61 1.89
C SER A 105 17.08 0.79 2.48
N GLN A 106 17.44 1.84 1.74
CA GLN A 106 17.08 3.18 2.17
C GLN A 106 15.62 3.47 1.82
N GLY A 107 14.72 3.11 2.73
CA GLY A 107 13.30 3.47 2.64
C GLY A 107 12.38 2.34 2.19
N MET A 108 11.13 2.71 1.89
CA MET A 108 10.03 1.80 1.60
C MET A 108 9.78 1.75 0.10
N TRP A 109 9.77 0.54 -0.46
CA TRP A 109 9.41 0.30 -1.85
C TRP A 109 7.99 -0.25 -1.94
N LEU A 110 7.18 0.37 -2.79
CA LEU A 110 5.84 -0.10 -3.13
C LEU A 110 5.80 -0.36 -4.63
N ALA A 111 4.89 -1.23 -5.03
CA ALA A 111 4.74 -1.59 -6.42
C ALA A 111 3.25 -1.62 -6.79
N ALA A 112 2.89 -0.81 -7.78
CA ALA A 112 1.52 -0.65 -8.26
C ALA A 112 1.41 -1.21 -9.67
N ARG A 113 0.61 -2.25 -9.86
CA ARG A 113 0.25 -2.71 -11.21
C ARG A 113 -0.81 -1.80 -11.81
N VAL A 114 -0.65 -1.46 -13.09
CA VAL A 114 -1.65 -0.73 -13.86
C VAL A 114 -2.86 -1.64 -14.09
N ALA A 115 -3.98 -1.33 -13.43
CA ALA A 115 -5.22 -2.10 -13.49
C ALA A 115 -6.48 -1.22 -13.59
N GLY A 116 -6.39 0.06 -13.23
CA GLY A 116 -7.49 1.02 -13.36
C GLY A 116 -6.99 2.45 -13.44
N ASP A 117 -7.92 3.39 -13.52
CA ASP A 117 -7.65 4.80 -13.80
C ASP A 117 -6.59 5.42 -12.88
N TRP A 118 -6.68 5.18 -11.57
CA TRP A 118 -5.71 5.74 -10.61
C TRP A 118 -4.30 5.20 -10.82
N THR A 119 -4.16 3.89 -11.06
CA THR A 119 -2.85 3.27 -11.31
C THR A 119 -2.31 3.63 -12.70
N GLY A 120 -3.19 3.86 -13.68
CA GLY A 120 -2.82 4.33 -15.01
C GLY A 120 -2.34 5.78 -14.98
N GLU A 121 -3.03 6.66 -14.24
CA GLU A 121 -2.59 8.02 -13.98
C GLU A 121 -1.24 8.03 -13.26
N LEU A 122 -1.06 7.19 -12.25
CA LEU A 122 0.21 7.04 -11.55
C LEU A 122 1.37 6.63 -12.47
N ASN A 123 1.11 5.74 -13.45
CA ASN A 123 2.10 5.33 -14.43
C ASN A 123 2.37 6.42 -15.48
N GLY A 124 1.33 7.12 -15.93
CA GLY A 124 1.42 8.23 -16.88
C GLY A 124 2.15 9.47 -16.36
N LEU A 125 2.30 9.62 -15.04
CA LEU A 125 3.13 10.68 -14.44
C LEU A 125 4.63 10.55 -14.76
N GLY A 126 5.08 9.38 -15.24
CA GLY A 126 6.47 9.18 -15.61
C GLY A 126 7.42 9.08 -14.41
N LYS A 127 8.73 9.18 -14.69
CA LYS A 127 9.76 9.28 -13.65
C LYS A 127 9.73 10.66 -13.01
N THR A 128 9.20 10.76 -11.79
CA THR A 128 9.02 12.05 -11.12
C THR A 128 9.06 11.94 -9.60
N HIS A 129 9.19 13.10 -8.94
CA HIS A 129 9.10 13.25 -7.50
C HIS A 129 7.74 13.84 -7.15
N LEU A 130 6.98 13.18 -6.28
CA LEU A 130 5.76 13.79 -5.75
C LEU A 130 5.64 13.63 -4.26
N ARG A 131 4.79 14.47 -3.69
CA ARG A 131 4.42 14.38 -2.29
C ARG A 131 3.27 13.41 -2.14
N VAL A 132 3.44 12.44 -1.26
CA VAL A 132 2.45 11.41 -0.96
C VAL A 132 2.07 11.47 0.51
N ILE A 133 0.81 11.12 0.77
CA ILE A 133 0.33 10.84 2.11
C ILE A 133 0.11 9.33 2.18
N PHE A 134 0.60 8.69 3.23
CA PHE A 134 0.29 7.28 3.45
C PHE A 134 -0.04 6.96 4.90
N ASP A 135 -0.90 5.96 5.07
CA ASP A 135 -1.21 5.33 6.35
C ASP A 135 -0.81 3.85 6.34
N GLY A 136 -0.29 3.36 7.47
CA GLY A 136 0.19 1.98 7.63
C GLY A 136 1.47 1.89 8.47
N PRO A 137 2.14 0.72 8.48
CA PRO A 137 1.81 -0.49 7.72
C PRO A 137 0.57 -1.23 8.25
N TYR A 138 -0.14 -1.90 7.35
CA TYR A 138 -1.30 -2.75 7.62
C TYR A 138 -1.05 -4.21 7.21
N GLY A 139 -1.77 -5.11 7.86
CA GLY A 139 -1.61 -6.55 7.67
C GLY A 139 -0.59 -7.16 8.61
N SER A 140 -0.74 -8.45 8.88
CA SER A 140 0.16 -9.23 9.72
C SER A 140 0.44 -10.57 9.05
N ALA A 141 1.24 -10.56 7.98
CA ALA A 141 1.83 -11.78 7.49
C ALA A 141 3.01 -12.14 8.42
N GLN A 142 2.72 -12.76 9.56
CA GLN A 142 3.76 -13.35 10.41
C GLN A 142 4.17 -14.68 9.79
N ILE A 143 5.04 -14.62 8.78
CA ILE A 143 5.58 -15.81 8.15
C ILE A 143 6.71 -16.32 9.03
N GLN A 144 6.50 -17.48 9.63
CA GLN A 144 7.55 -18.18 10.37
C GLN A 144 8.57 -18.72 9.38
N ARG A 145 9.83 -18.34 9.56
CA ARG A 145 10.95 -18.82 8.75
C ARG A 145 11.18 -20.29 9.06
N LYS A 146 11.18 -21.11 8.02
CA LYS A 146 11.51 -22.54 8.08
C LYS A 146 12.72 -22.82 7.19
N GLU A 147 13.25 -24.03 7.31
CA GLU A 147 14.38 -24.54 6.52
C GLU A 147 14.19 -24.40 5.01
N ARG A 148 12.97 -24.68 4.53
CA ARG A 148 12.60 -24.54 3.12
C ARG A 148 11.34 -23.70 2.99
N THR A 149 11.42 -22.66 2.17
CA THR A 149 10.30 -21.75 1.91
C THR A 149 10.00 -21.74 0.42
N LEU A 150 8.76 -22.04 0.05
CA LEU A 150 8.25 -21.92 -1.32
C LEU A 150 7.35 -20.68 -1.41
N CYS A 151 7.78 -19.70 -2.18
CA CYS A 151 7.05 -18.47 -2.46
C CYS A 151 6.36 -18.60 -3.83
N LEU A 152 5.04 -18.76 -3.83
CA LEU A 152 4.22 -18.88 -5.04
C LEU A 152 3.48 -17.56 -5.30
N ALA A 153 3.61 -17.00 -6.51
CA ALA A 153 2.93 -15.77 -6.90
C ALA A 153 2.28 -15.86 -8.28
N GLY A 154 1.17 -15.15 -8.45
CA GLY A 154 0.51 -14.96 -9.75
C GLY A 154 0.30 -13.47 -10.05
N GLY A 155 0.71 -13.02 -11.24
CA GLY A 155 0.53 -11.63 -11.69
C GLY A 155 1.10 -10.61 -10.70
N SER A 156 0.29 -9.62 -10.29
CA SER A 156 0.67 -8.60 -9.29
C SER A 156 0.81 -9.13 -7.87
N GLY A 157 0.37 -10.36 -7.59
CA GLY A 157 0.60 -11.03 -6.31
C GLY A 157 2.08 -11.25 -6.00
N ALA A 158 2.97 -11.10 -6.98
CA ALA A 158 4.42 -11.11 -6.78
C ALA A 158 4.89 -10.07 -5.77
N THR A 159 4.22 -8.92 -5.67
CA THR A 159 4.59 -7.86 -4.72
C THR A 159 4.62 -8.34 -3.27
N PHE A 160 3.68 -9.20 -2.88
CA PHE A 160 3.67 -9.82 -1.57
C PHE A 160 4.86 -10.77 -1.39
N THR A 161 5.07 -11.70 -2.34
CA THR A 161 6.16 -12.68 -2.23
C THR A 161 7.54 -12.04 -2.31
N LEU A 162 7.69 -10.92 -3.02
CA LEU A 162 8.93 -10.16 -3.10
C LEU A 162 9.30 -9.58 -1.73
N GLY A 163 8.31 -9.03 -1.01
CA GLY A 163 8.54 -8.61 0.38
C GLY A 163 9.04 -9.77 1.24
N VAL A 164 8.42 -10.95 1.12
CA VAL A 164 8.78 -12.14 1.92
C VAL A 164 10.17 -12.66 1.55
N LEU A 165 10.48 -12.64 0.26
CA LEU A 165 11.79 -13.00 -0.27
C LEU A 165 12.88 -12.07 0.27
N ASP A 166 12.66 -10.75 0.18
CA ASP A 166 13.61 -9.74 0.66
C ASP A 166 13.83 -9.83 2.18
N GLU A 167 12.76 -10.04 2.96
CA GLU A 167 12.89 -10.26 4.40
C GLU A 167 13.64 -11.57 4.73
N SER A 168 13.43 -12.62 3.94
CA SER A 168 14.13 -13.91 4.11
C SER A 168 15.63 -13.77 3.83
N ILE A 169 15.99 -13.13 2.71
CA ILE A 169 17.38 -12.84 2.33
C ILE A 169 18.04 -11.97 3.39
N THR A 170 17.38 -10.89 3.81
CA THR A 170 17.90 -9.96 4.82
C THR A 170 18.18 -10.66 6.16
N ALA A 171 17.39 -11.66 6.57
CA ALA A 171 17.71 -12.38 7.80
C ALA A 171 18.88 -13.34 7.65
N VAL A 172 19.00 -14.03 6.51
CA VAL A 172 20.16 -14.89 6.23
C VAL A 172 21.44 -14.06 6.26
N GLU A 173 21.42 -12.85 5.69
CA GLU A 173 22.54 -11.91 5.71
C GLU A 173 22.86 -11.41 7.13
N ASN A 174 21.84 -11.24 7.97
CA ASN A 174 22.01 -10.92 9.40
C ASN A 174 22.40 -12.15 10.26
N GLY A 175 22.68 -13.31 9.66
CA GLY A 175 23.17 -14.50 10.34
C GLY A 175 22.11 -15.52 10.74
N ASP A 176 20.86 -15.39 10.30
CA ASP A 176 19.82 -16.41 10.52
C ASP A 176 20.08 -17.65 9.66
N GLN A 177 20.51 -18.74 10.29
CA GLN A 177 20.81 -20.02 9.63
C GLN A 177 19.58 -20.93 9.46
N ARG A 178 18.38 -20.47 9.85
CA ARG A 178 17.17 -21.29 9.76
C ARG A 178 16.72 -21.54 8.33
N VAL A 179 16.96 -20.63 7.40
CA VAL A 179 16.55 -20.76 6.00
C VAL A 179 17.70 -21.35 5.19
N ARG A 180 17.48 -22.49 4.55
CA ARG A 180 18.47 -23.17 3.70
C ARG A 180 18.13 -23.10 2.22
N VAL A 181 16.83 -23.18 1.90
CA VAL A 181 16.35 -23.20 0.51
C VAL A 181 15.16 -22.27 0.35
N ILE A 182 15.24 -21.38 -0.63
CA ILE A 182 14.13 -20.50 -1.04
C ILE A 182 13.81 -20.79 -2.50
N GLU A 183 12.60 -21.25 -2.76
CA GLU A 183 12.07 -21.43 -4.11
C GLU A 183 11.05 -20.34 -4.38
N TRP A 184 11.28 -19.56 -5.44
CA TRP A 184 10.34 -18.53 -5.86
C TRP A 184 9.79 -18.86 -7.23
N VAL A 185 8.48 -19.05 -7.30
CA VAL A 185 7.76 -19.40 -8.53
C VAL A 185 6.74 -18.31 -8.81
N TRP A 186 6.91 -17.63 -9.94
CA TRP A 186 6.04 -16.54 -10.37
C TRP A 186 5.36 -16.86 -11.70
N PHE A 187 4.04 -16.98 -11.66
CA PHE A 187 3.19 -17.17 -12.84
C PHE A 187 2.75 -15.83 -13.41
N ILE A 188 3.08 -15.59 -14.68
CA ILE A 188 2.69 -14.40 -15.43
C ILE A 188 1.91 -14.84 -16.66
N ARG A 189 0.76 -14.20 -16.92
CA ARG A 189 -0.07 -14.50 -18.10
C ARG A 189 0.60 -14.05 -19.42
N SER A 190 1.33 -12.94 -19.38
CA SER A 190 2.10 -12.40 -20.51
C SER A 190 3.22 -11.52 -19.96
N TYR A 191 4.44 -11.70 -20.45
CA TYR A 191 5.48 -10.68 -20.35
C TYR A 191 5.02 -9.54 -21.26
N GLY A 192 4.85 -8.33 -20.74
CA GLY A 192 4.54 -7.18 -21.57
C GLY A 192 5.71 -6.85 -22.47
N THR A 193 5.82 -7.48 -23.64
CA THR A 193 6.55 -6.94 -24.78
C THR A 193 5.64 -5.97 -25.50
N HIS A 194 5.79 -4.68 -25.20
CA HIS A 194 5.49 -3.60 -26.14
C HIS A 194 6.69 -2.64 -26.15
N SER A 195 7.78 -3.10 -26.76
CA SER A 195 8.74 -2.20 -27.43
C SER A 195 8.29 -2.09 -28.88
N ALA A 196 7.60 -1.00 -29.21
CA ALA A 196 7.18 -0.46 -30.51
C ALA A 196 5.82 0.20 -30.27
N MET A 197 5.69 1.53 -30.36
CA MET A 197 6.02 2.37 -31.51
C MET A 197 6.13 3.83 -31.07
#